data_AF-A0A5P0ZSC6-F1
#
_entry.id   AF-A0A5P0ZSC6-F1
#
_cell.length_a   1.000
_cell.length_b   1.000
_cell.length_c   1.000
_cell.angle_alpha   90.00
_cell.angle_beta   90.00
_cell.angle_gamma   90.00
#
_symmetry.space_group_name_H-M   'P 1'
#
loop_
_entity.id
_entity.type
_entity.pdbx_description
1 polymer ?
#
loop_
_entity_poly.entity_id
_entity_poly.type
_entity_poly.pdbx_seq_one_letter_code
_entity_poly.pdbx_strand_id
1 'polypeptide(L)'
;MTLTGWFEVVRIWENGQLQIKINEDFAPFLLQLKDKGHYTQYLLVDTVKLKSKYSILLYKLMREADKDNGSSIAIVQGTPDEWKEWLGAPESYTYGRLKDNILNPAIEEINLEIGDMDLELFQTRRGRAVVQVEIHNNFIRNKRY
;
A
#
# COMPACT_ATOMS: atom_id res chain seq x y z
N MET A 1 -7.63 -24.02 -21.67
CA MET A 1 -6.90 -23.00 -20.90
C MET A 1 -7.67 -21.69 -21.09
N THR A 2 -8.44 -21.26 -20.09
CA THR A 2 -9.28 -20.06 -20.22
C THR A 2 -8.47 -18.85 -19.76
N LEU A 3 -8.13 -17.97 -20.70
CA LEU A 3 -7.52 -16.68 -20.38
C LEU A 3 -8.68 -15.74 -20.01
N THR A 4 -8.96 -15.57 -18.72
CA THR A 4 -10.04 -14.68 -18.28
C THR A 4 -9.52 -13.24 -18.27
N GLY A 5 -10.14 -12.37 -19.06
CA GLY A 5 -9.93 -10.93 -18.97
C GLY A 5 -10.51 -10.38 -17.66
N TRP A 6 -9.88 -9.34 -17.11
CA TRP A 6 -10.38 -8.64 -15.92
C TRP A 6 -11.80 -8.08 -16.09
N PHE A 7 -12.16 -7.70 -17.32
CA PHE A 7 -13.42 -7.04 -17.63
C PHE A 7 -14.18 -7.82 -18.69
N GLU A 8 -15.47 -8.02 -18.44
CA GLU A 8 -16.41 -8.65 -19.37
C GLU A 8 -17.04 -7.60 -20.29
N VAL A 9 -17.29 -6.39 -19.79
CA VAL A 9 -17.88 -5.29 -20.55
C VAL A 9 -17.22 -3.97 -20.18
N VAL A 10 -16.88 -3.17 -21.20
CA VAL A 10 -16.45 -1.77 -21.05
C VAL A 10 -17.33 -0.91 -21.96
N ARG A 11 -18.09 0.03 -21.37
CA ARG A 11 -18.89 1.02 -22.11
C ARG A 11 -18.37 2.41 -21.82
N ILE A 12 -18.13 3.16 -22.89
CA ILE A 12 -17.69 4.56 -22.83
C ILE A 12 -18.80 5.39 -23.46
N TRP A 13 -19.30 6.38 -22.73
CA TRP A 13 -20.29 7.33 -23.25
C TRP A 13 -19.62 8.64 -23.65
N GLU A 14 -20.22 9.36 -24.61
CA GLU A 14 -19.69 10.63 -25.13
C GLU A 14 -19.58 11.72 -24.06
N ASN A 15 -20.35 11.62 -22.97
CA ASN A 15 -20.26 12.51 -21.81
C ASN A 15 -19.09 12.19 -20.86
N GLY A 16 -18.20 11.27 -21.24
CA GLY A 16 -17.04 10.86 -20.46
C GLY A 16 -17.33 9.85 -19.34
N GLN A 17 -18.56 9.30 -19.27
CA GLN A 17 -18.85 8.22 -18.32
C GLN A 17 -18.25 6.89 -18.79
N LEU A 18 -17.80 6.08 -17.83
CA LEU A 18 -17.27 4.74 -18.02
C LEU A 18 -18.07 3.76 -17.17
N GLN A 19 -18.59 2.69 -17.78
CA GLN A 19 -19.17 1.55 -17.07
C GLN A 19 -18.35 0.32 -17.37
N ILE A 20 -17.93 -0.35 -16.31
CA ILE A 20 -17.12 -1.56 -16.38
C ILE A 20 -17.89 -2.67 -15.68
N LYS A 21 -18.03 -3.82 -16.32
CA LYS A 21 -18.47 -5.08 -15.70
C LYS A 21 -17.22 -5.94 -15.47
N ILE A 22 -16.89 -6.19 -14.21
CA ILE A 22 -15.84 -7.13 -13.83
C ILE A 22 -16.33 -8.54 -14.13
N ASN A 23 -15.44 -9.41 -14.61
CA ASN A 23 -15.79 -10.81 -14.89
C ASN A 23 -16.39 -11.49 -13.63
N GLU A 24 -17.54 -12.14 -13.82
CA GLU A 24 -18.29 -12.82 -12.75
C GLU A 24 -17.49 -13.94 -12.07
N ASP A 25 -16.50 -14.54 -12.76
CA ASP A 25 -15.57 -15.50 -12.17
C ASP A 25 -14.78 -14.92 -10.99
N PHE A 26 -14.62 -13.59 -10.93
CA PHE A 26 -13.97 -12.91 -9.81
C PHE A 26 -14.92 -12.61 -8.64
N ALA A 27 -16.24 -12.71 -8.82
CA ALA A 27 -17.22 -12.36 -7.79
C ALA A 27 -16.99 -13.10 -6.45
N PRO A 28 -16.68 -14.41 -6.40
CA PRO A 28 -16.40 -15.09 -5.14
C PRO A 28 -15.23 -14.49 -4.37
N PHE A 29 -14.17 -14.06 -5.07
CA PHE A 29 -12.98 -13.49 -4.46
C PHE A 29 -13.21 -12.06 -3.96
N LEU A 30 -13.95 -11.26 -4.74
CA LEU A 30 -14.26 -9.86 -4.38
C LEU A 30 -15.26 -9.76 -3.23
N LEU A 31 -16.28 -10.63 -3.21
CA LEU A 31 -17.31 -10.63 -2.17
C LEU A 31 -16.82 -11.24 -0.85
N GLN A 32 -15.98 -12.29 -0.90
CA GLN A 32 -15.38 -12.86 0.31
C GLN A 32 -14.48 -11.88 1.07
N LEU A 33 -13.83 -10.93 0.37
CA LEU A 33 -13.05 -9.87 1.00
C LEU A 33 -13.93 -8.93 1.85
N LYS A 34 -15.15 -8.64 1.38
CA LYS A 34 -16.13 -7.84 2.10
C LYS A 34 -16.67 -8.59 3.32
N ASP A 35 -17.04 -9.85 3.16
CA ASP A 35 -17.75 -10.63 4.19
C ASP A 35 -16.84 -11.09 5.34
N LYS A 36 -15.54 -11.32 5.08
CA LYS A 36 -14.57 -11.76 6.09
C LYS A 36 -13.87 -10.60 6.84
N GLY A 37 -14.27 -9.35 6.61
CA GLY A 37 -13.62 -8.20 7.23
C GLY A 37 -12.20 -7.92 6.71
N HIS A 38 -11.78 -8.58 5.63
CA HIS A 38 -10.51 -8.33 4.93
C HIS A 38 -10.63 -7.18 3.91
N TYR A 39 -11.45 -6.18 4.23
CA TYR A 39 -11.52 -4.96 3.44
C TYR A 39 -10.82 -3.88 4.25
N THR A 40 -9.66 -3.43 3.75
CA THR A 40 -9.08 -2.23 4.31
C THR A 40 -9.89 -1.04 3.81
N GLN A 41 -10.52 -0.31 4.74
CA GLN A 41 -11.26 0.91 4.42
C GLN A 41 -10.27 2.04 4.11
N TYR A 42 -9.76 2.09 2.89
CA TYR A 42 -9.12 3.31 2.41
C TYR A 42 -10.20 4.28 1.95
N LEU A 43 -10.06 5.55 2.33
CA LEU A 43 -10.71 6.62 1.58
C LEU A 43 -10.10 6.62 0.18
N LEU A 44 -10.94 6.34 -0.82
CA LEU A 44 -10.57 6.38 -2.24
C LEU A 44 -9.90 7.73 -2.60
N VAL A 45 -10.32 8.80 -1.91
CA VAL A 45 -9.76 10.15 -1.98
C VAL A 45 -8.26 10.20 -1.74
N ASP A 46 -7.76 9.48 -0.73
CA ASP A 46 -6.33 9.50 -0.39
C ASP A 46 -5.51 8.74 -1.43
N THR A 47 -6.06 7.64 -1.96
CA THR A 47 -5.40 6.88 -3.04
C THR A 47 -5.34 7.67 -4.35
N VAL A 48 -6.26 8.62 -4.59
CA VAL A 48 -6.23 9.48 -5.78
C VAL A 48 -5.11 10.54 -5.69
N LYS A 49 -4.66 10.91 -4.49
CA LYS A 49 -3.56 11.88 -4.32
C LYS A 49 -2.19 11.26 -4.60
N LEU A 50 -2.00 9.99 -4.23
CA LEU A 50 -0.76 9.26 -4.45
C LEU A 50 -0.61 8.87 -5.91
N LYS A 51 0.51 9.24 -6.54
CA LYS A 51 0.78 8.99 -7.97
C LYS A 51 1.66 7.77 -8.17
N SER A 52 2.59 7.50 -7.26
CA SER A 52 3.46 6.34 -7.35
C SER A 52 2.72 5.06 -6.94
N LYS A 53 2.87 4.00 -7.75
CA LYS A 53 2.38 2.66 -7.38
C LYS A 53 2.95 2.19 -6.04
N TYR A 54 4.20 2.58 -5.73
CA TYR A 54 4.90 2.17 -4.52
C TYR A 54 4.33 2.88 -3.30
N SER A 55 4.02 4.17 -3.40
CA SER A 55 3.34 4.94 -2.35
C SER A 55 1.96 4.38 -2.06
N ILE A 56 1.19 4.03 -3.10
CA ILE A 56 -0.11 3.40 -2.92
C ILE A 56 0.02 2.07 -2.17
N LEU A 57 0.98 1.22 -2.52
CA LEU A 57 1.19 -0.08 -1.85
C LEU A 57 1.68 0.10 -0.41
N LEU A 58 2.64 0.99 -0.17
CA LEU A 58 3.13 1.28 1.18
C LEU A 58 2.03 1.87 2.08
N TYR A 59 1.27 2.83 1.56
CA TYR A 59 0.09 3.38 2.24
C TYR A 59 -0.88 2.28 2.67
N LYS A 60 -1.05 1.28 1.80
CA LYS A 60 -1.91 0.13 2.09
C LYS A 60 -1.38 -0.69 3.27
N LEU A 61 -0.11 -1.10 3.21
CA LEU A 61 0.53 -1.84 4.29
C LEU A 61 0.41 -1.09 5.63
N MET A 62 0.61 0.23 5.62
CA MET A 62 0.52 1.04 6.84
C MET A 62 -0.90 1.08 7.43
N ARG A 63 -1.96 1.25 6.63
CA ARG A 63 -3.33 1.23 7.18
C ARG A 63 -3.76 -0.16 7.63
N GLU A 64 -3.26 -1.22 7.01
CA GLU A 64 -3.53 -2.59 7.47
C GLU A 64 -2.85 -2.86 8.83
N ALA A 65 -1.66 -2.31 9.04
CA ALA A 65 -0.97 -2.36 10.33
C ALA A 65 -1.63 -1.48 11.40
N ASP A 66 -2.24 -0.36 11.01
CA ASP A 66 -2.94 0.59 11.89
C ASP A 66 -4.34 0.08 12.31
N LYS A 67 -4.36 -0.97 13.14
CA LYS A 67 -5.61 -1.61 13.61
C LYS A 67 -6.37 -0.79 14.66
N ASP A 68 -5.73 0.20 15.28
CA ASP A 68 -6.32 1.03 16.32
C ASP A 68 -6.59 2.48 15.88
N ASN A 69 -6.48 2.75 14.58
CA ASN A 69 -6.82 4.02 13.93
C ASN A 69 -6.02 5.20 14.50
N GLY A 70 -4.71 5.01 14.63
CA GLY A 70 -3.74 6.00 15.09
C GLY A 70 -3.71 6.17 16.60
N SER A 71 -4.16 5.18 17.38
CA SER A 71 -4.05 5.22 18.85
C SER A 71 -2.67 4.77 19.33
N SER A 72 -1.91 4.05 18.50
CA SER A 72 -0.51 3.69 18.73
C SER A 72 0.33 3.83 17.45
N ILE A 73 1.65 3.72 17.59
CA ILE A 73 2.57 3.73 16.46
C ILE A 73 2.37 2.42 15.69
N ALA A 74 1.85 2.53 14.46
CA ALA A 74 1.77 1.39 13.56
C ALA A 74 3.16 1.10 12.97
N ILE A 75 3.58 -0.17 12.99
CA ILE A 75 4.88 -0.60 12.49
C ILE A 75 4.67 -1.70 11.45
N VAL A 76 5.20 -1.49 10.24
CA VAL A 76 5.39 -2.55 9.25
C VAL A 76 6.86 -2.93 9.26
N GLN A 77 7.16 -4.22 9.44
CA GLN A 77 8.52 -4.72 9.56
C GLN A 77 8.73 -5.95 8.69
N GLY A 78 9.90 -6.04 8.07
CA GLY A 78 10.28 -7.17 7.23
C GLY A 78 11.75 -7.12 6.80
N THR A 79 12.22 -8.18 6.18
CA THR A 79 13.51 -8.26 5.50
C THR A 79 13.50 -7.43 4.21
N PRO A 80 14.67 -7.03 3.67
CA PRO A 80 14.73 -6.36 2.37
C PRO A 80 14.05 -7.13 1.22
N ASP A 81 14.03 -8.47 1.28
CA ASP A 81 13.40 -9.29 0.25
C ASP A 81 11.88 -9.28 0.36
N GLU A 82 11.32 -9.36 1.57
CA GLU A 82 9.87 -9.21 1.79
C GLU A 82 9.38 -7.82 1.34
N TRP A 83 10.15 -6.77 1.61
CA TRP A 83 9.82 -5.42 1.11
C TRP A 83 9.82 -5.33 -0.43
N LYS A 84 10.69 -6.08 -1.12
CA LYS A 84 10.64 -6.17 -2.58
C LYS A 84 9.38 -6.87 -3.04
N GLU A 85 8.99 -7.96 -2.37
CA GLU A 85 7.79 -8.72 -2.68
C GLU A 85 6.53 -7.87 -2.49
N TRP A 86 6.35 -7.27 -1.31
CA TRP A 86 5.16 -6.49 -0.98
C TRP A 86 4.95 -5.28 -1.89
N LEU A 87 6.04 -4.65 -2.33
CA LEU A 87 5.99 -3.46 -3.18
C LEU A 87 6.13 -3.77 -4.69
N GLY A 88 6.33 -5.04 -5.07
CA GLY A 88 6.57 -5.43 -6.46
C GLY A 88 7.81 -4.75 -7.04
N ALA A 89 8.88 -4.66 -6.25
CA ALA A 89 10.17 -4.12 -6.68
C ALA A 89 10.94 -5.14 -7.54
N PRO A 90 11.82 -4.71 -8.44
CA PRO A 90 12.66 -5.63 -9.20
C PRO A 90 13.53 -6.50 -8.28
N GLU A 91 13.56 -7.81 -8.51
CA GLU A 91 14.37 -8.74 -7.71
C GLU A 91 15.86 -8.38 -7.68
N SER A 92 16.35 -7.80 -8.77
CA SER A 92 17.73 -7.35 -8.96
C SER A 92 18.13 -6.14 -8.11
N TYR A 93 17.18 -5.50 -7.43
CA TYR A 93 17.50 -4.37 -6.56
C TYR A 93 18.24 -4.85 -5.31
N THR A 94 19.39 -4.21 -5.08
CA THR A 94 20.04 -4.23 -3.77
C THR A 94 19.19 -3.43 -2.77
N TYR A 95 19.40 -3.65 -1.47
CA TYR A 95 18.72 -2.85 -0.45
C TYR A 95 18.91 -1.33 -0.65
N GLY A 96 20.11 -0.87 -1.04
CA GLY A 96 20.33 0.54 -1.33
C GLY A 96 19.43 1.06 -2.45
N ARG A 97 19.30 0.31 -3.55
CA ARG A 97 18.40 0.68 -4.66
C ARG A 97 16.92 0.61 -4.28
N LEU A 98 16.53 -0.38 -3.47
CA LEU A 98 15.18 -0.46 -2.91
C LEU A 98 14.89 0.77 -2.05
N LYS A 99 15.82 1.14 -1.18
CA LYS A 99 15.68 2.30 -0.29
C LYS A 99 15.57 3.60 -1.10
N ASP A 100 16.53 3.86 -1.98
CA ASP A 100 16.65 5.17 -2.65
C ASP A 100 15.61 5.39 -3.74
N ASN A 101 15.20 4.32 -4.45
CA ASN A 101 14.27 4.46 -5.59
C ASN A 101 12.81 4.14 -5.24
N ILE A 102 12.55 3.49 -4.09
CA ILE A 102 11.21 3.00 -3.75
C ILE A 102 10.80 3.46 -2.35
N LEU A 103 11.51 3.04 -1.30
CA LEU A 103 11.06 3.29 0.07
C LEU A 103 11.07 4.78 0.43
N ASN A 104 12.19 5.47 0.22
CA ASN A 104 12.30 6.89 0.55
C ASN A 104 11.33 7.75 -0.30
N PRO A 105 11.26 7.62 -1.64
CA PRO A 105 10.31 8.40 -2.42
C PRO A 105 8.84 8.13 -2.04
N ALA A 106 8.52 6.88 -1.69
CA ALA A 106 7.17 6.52 -1.25
C ALA A 106 6.81 7.14 0.10
N ILE A 107 7.74 7.11 1.05
CA ILE A 107 7.60 7.77 2.36
C ILE A 107 7.42 9.28 2.17
N GLU A 108 8.27 9.91 1.36
CA GLU A 108 8.22 11.36 1.09
C GLU A 108 6.87 11.77 0.48
N GLU A 109 6.37 11.03 -0.52
CA GLU A 109 5.06 11.31 -1.13
C GLU A 109 3.91 11.12 -0.13
N ILE A 110 3.94 10.04 0.68
CA ILE A 110 2.89 9.79 1.67
C ILE A 110 2.87 10.90 2.73
N ASN A 111 4.02 11.27 3.28
CA ASN A 111 4.12 12.30 4.30
C ASN A 111 3.71 13.69 3.77
N LEU A 112 3.86 13.92 2.46
CA LEU A 112 3.42 15.16 1.81
C LEU A 112 1.91 15.20 1.56
N GLU A 113 1.34 14.10 1.06
CA GLU A 113 -0.03 14.07 0.54
C GLU A 113 -1.09 13.58 1.55
N ILE A 114 -0.67 12.79 2.55
CA ILE A 114 -1.55 12.16 3.55
C ILE A 114 -1.38 12.87 4.90
N GLY A 115 -2.31 13.76 5.22
CA GLY A 115 -2.22 14.62 6.39
C GLY A 115 -2.38 13.92 7.75
N ASP A 116 -2.70 12.63 7.78
CA ASP A 116 -2.79 11.82 9.01
C ASP A 116 -1.78 10.67 9.05
N MET A 117 -0.62 10.86 8.39
CA MET A 117 0.53 9.95 8.46
C MET A 117 1.83 10.73 8.64
N ASP A 118 2.77 10.10 9.35
CA ASP A 118 4.15 10.56 9.50
C ASP A 118 5.06 9.34 9.52
N LEU A 119 5.51 8.93 8.33
CA LEU A 119 6.27 7.70 8.12
C LEU A 119 7.78 7.92 8.29
N GLU A 120 8.42 7.03 9.03
CA GLU A 120 9.88 7.02 9.22
C GLU A 120 10.45 5.62 9.03
N LEU A 121 11.60 5.53 8.34
CA LEU A 121 12.27 4.27 8.03
C LEU A 121 13.42 3.99 9.00
N PHE A 122 13.39 2.80 9.59
CA PHE A 122 14.45 2.23 10.42
C PHE A 122 15.03 0.97 9.78
N GLN A 123 16.30 0.68 10.10
CA GLN A 123 17.01 -0.47 9.55
C GLN A 123 17.97 -1.07 10.57
N THR A 124 17.93 -2.40 10.69
CA THR A 124 18.85 -3.17 11.54
C THR A 124 19.89 -3.85 10.67
N ARG A 125 21.15 -3.81 11.12
CA ARG A 125 22.29 -4.39 10.40
C ARG A 125 22.90 -5.55 11.16
N ARG A 126 23.31 -6.58 10.41
CA ARG A 126 24.22 -7.63 10.86
C ARG A 126 25.53 -7.48 10.08
N GLY A 127 26.52 -6.87 10.72
CA GLY A 127 27.73 -6.42 10.03
C GLY A 127 27.40 -5.35 8.99
N ARG A 128 27.74 -5.59 7.72
CA ARG A 128 27.45 -4.66 6.62
C ARG A 128 26.07 -4.87 5.98
N ALA A 129 25.45 -6.02 6.19
CA ALA A 129 24.17 -6.36 5.59
C ALA A 129 23.02 -5.78 6.42
N VAL A 130 22.04 -5.17 5.76
CA VAL A 130 20.75 -4.83 6.38
C VAL A 130 19.91 -6.10 6.39
N VAL A 131 19.43 -6.48 7.58
CA VAL A 131 18.69 -7.75 7.79
C VAL A 131 17.21 -7.51 8.09
N GLN A 132 16.86 -6.31 8.53
CA GLN A 132 15.49 -5.92 8.85
C GLN A 132 15.31 -4.44 8.53
N VAL A 133 14.12 -4.12 8.06
CA VAL A 133 13.66 -2.78 7.71
C VAL A 133 12.29 -2.60 8.33
N GLU A 134 12.10 -1.49 9.02
CA GLU A 134 10.85 -1.13 9.67
C GLU A 134 10.41 0.25 9.16
N ILE A 135 9.11 0.41 8.92
CA ILE A 135 8.50 1.72 8.67
C ILE A 135 7.48 1.96 9.77
N HIS A 136 7.68 3.05 10.50
CA HIS A 136 6.85 3.45 11.63
C HIS A 136 5.94 4.59 11.19
N ASN A 137 4.66 4.54 11.55
CA ASN A 137 3.79 5.70 11.48
C ASN A 137 3.78 6.40 12.85
N ASN A 138 4.53 7.49 12.95
CA ASN A 138 4.66 8.31 14.15
C ASN A 138 3.43 9.21 14.40
N PHE A 139 2.48 9.25 13.47
CA PHE A 139 1.24 10.00 13.64
C PHE A 139 0.32 9.35 14.68
N ILE A 140 0.22 9.97 15.85
CA ILE A 140 -0.71 9.56 16.91
C ILE A 140 -1.89 10.53 16.92
N ARG A 141 -3.10 10.00 16.72
CA ARG A 141 -4.35 10.75 16.92
C ARG A 141 -4.53 11.01 18.40
N ASN A 142 -4.11 12.20 18.86
CA ASN A 142 -4.46 12.67 20.18
C ASN A 142 -6.00 12.73 20.30
N LYS A 143 -6.59 11.86 21.13
CA LYS A 143 -7.95 12.06 21.65
C LYS A 143 -7.93 13.27 22.58
N ARG A 144 -7.91 14.48 22.02
CA ARG A 144 -8.26 15.68 22.76
C ARG A 144 -9.74 15.99 22.49
N TYR A 145 -10.52 15.68 23.53
CA TYR A 145 -11.93 15.97 23.79
C TYR A 145 -12.95 15.06 23.11
#